data_AF-A0A7Z2JIJ4-F1
#
_entry.id   AF-A0A7Z2JIJ4-F1
#
_cell.length_a   1.000
_cell.length_b   1.000
_cell.length_c   1.000
_cell.angle_alpha   90.00
_cell.angle_beta   90.00
_cell.angle_gamma   90.00
#
_symmetry.space_group_name_H-M   'P 1'
#
loop_
_entity.id
_entity.type
_entity.pdbx_description
1 polymer ?
#
loop_
_entity_poly.entity_id
_entity_poly.type
_entity_poly.pdbx_seq_one_letter_code
_entity_poly.pdbx_strand_id
1 'polypeptide(L)'
;MFSILVIAGLGYLGYRVSKRAPRARRGLFSFQTYVPQSEAVTPATRAVVHGEQGEAAVRSELRRVLSALCGENFHLYDGAVLIHHAPGTAFPTAEIDHIAVTPFGIFVIETKNWSGAITPGPSRDEVSRTGIDGVTEARRSPLAQNRTKVDFLIAKLPALWPIESLGVFASPDCTLDPRLPLPIIHVSELALWMRLRLNDFRESGKKPVNVSGAWEAIMLTASINAFELEEHRKRLRAHPKDRANNAV
;
A
#
# COMPACT_ATOMS: atom_id res chain seq x y z
N MET A 1 -24.52 45.03 -27.14
CA MET A 1 -24.61 43.73 -27.84
C MET A 1 -24.61 42.66 -26.76
N PHE A 2 -25.75 42.02 -26.52
CA PHE A 2 -26.04 41.22 -25.32
C PHE A 2 -25.72 39.73 -25.49
N SER A 3 -25.44 39.11 -24.35
CA SER A 3 -25.04 37.74 -23.99
C SER A 3 -25.83 36.57 -24.63
N ILE A 4 -25.16 35.41 -24.76
CA ILE A 4 -25.82 34.11 -24.93
C ILE A 4 -25.25 33.12 -23.89
N LEU A 5 -26.15 32.61 -23.05
CA LEU A 5 -26.01 31.49 -22.11
C LEU A 5 -26.90 30.34 -22.65
N VAL A 6 -26.46 29.09 -22.44
CA VAL A 6 -27.28 27.91 -22.02
C VAL A 6 -27.94 26.98 -23.08
N ILE A 7 -27.45 25.71 -23.04
CA ILE A 7 -28.11 24.38 -23.15
C ILE A 7 -28.57 23.81 -24.51
N ALA A 8 -27.97 22.65 -24.87
CA ALA A 8 -28.58 21.46 -25.49
C ALA A 8 -27.56 20.29 -25.36
N GLY A 9 -27.86 19.01 -25.13
CA GLY A 9 -29.09 18.22 -24.99
C GLY A 9 -28.70 16.84 -24.39
N LEU A 10 -29.49 16.27 -23.48
CA LEU A 10 -30.51 15.25 -23.75
C LEU A 10 -29.97 13.95 -24.37
N GLY A 11 -30.00 12.85 -23.60
CA GLY A 11 -30.20 11.52 -24.19
C GLY A 11 -29.57 10.33 -23.49
N TYR A 12 -30.00 9.95 -22.27
CA TYR A 12 -30.12 8.53 -21.89
C TYR A 12 -30.94 8.30 -20.60
N LEU A 13 -32.11 8.94 -20.49
CA LEU A 13 -33.08 8.70 -19.42
C LEU A 13 -34.37 8.17 -20.09
N GLY A 14 -34.39 6.90 -20.49
CA GLY A 14 -35.47 6.42 -21.36
C GLY A 14 -35.62 4.91 -21.56
N TYR A 15 -35.08 4.06 -20.67
CA TYR A 15 -35.31 2.62 -20.78
C TYR A 15 -35.37 1.93 -19.42
N ARG A 16 -36.48 2.11 -18.69
CA ARG A 16 -37.12 1.06 -17.86
C ARG A 16 -38.25 1.62 -17.02
N VAL A 17 -39.38 1.91 -17.66
CA VAL A 17 -40.70 1.85 -17.00
C VAL A 17 -41.69 1.18 -17.95
N SER A 18 -42.55 0.36 -17.36
CA SER A 18 -43.72 -0.32 -17.93
C SER A 18 -43.48 -1.71 -18.52
N LYS A 19 -43.81 -2.73 -17.72
CA LYS A 19 -44.88 -3.68 -18.07
C LYS A 19 -45.56 -4.22 -16.80
N ARG A 20 -46.80 -3.75 -16.65
CA ARG A 20 -47.98 -4.21 -15.90
C ARG A 20 -47.89 -5.51 -15.08
N ALA A 21 -48.36 -5.41 -13.84
CA ALA A 21 -48.78 -6.48 -12.94
C ALA A 21 -50.02 -7.25 -13.43
N PRO A 22 -50.28 -8.43 -12.85
CA PRO A 22 -51.63 -8.73 -12.36
C PRO A 22 -51.68 -9.27 -10.91
N ARG A 23 -52.87 -9.05 -10.33
CA ARG A 23 -53.42 -9.27 -8.99
C ARG A 23 -52.98 -10.50 -8.16
N ALA A 24 -52.63 -10.19 -6.92
CA ALA A 24 -53.10 -10.72 -5.63
C ALA A 24 -53.66 -12.16 -5.52
N ARG A 25 -53.00 -12.98 -4.71
CA ARG A 25 -53.62 -13.98 -3.84
C ARG A 25 -53.06 -13.88 -2.41
N ARG A 26 -53.98 -13.87 -1.45
CA ARG A 26 -53.75 -13.88 0.00
C ARG A 26 -52.91 -15.09 0.42
N GLY A 27 -51.97 -14.87 1.33
CA GLY A 27 -51.22 -15.88 2.05
C GLY A 27 -50.70 -15.29 3.36
N LEU A 28 -50.82 -16.05 4.44
CA LEU A 28 -50.82 -15.64 5.83
C LEU A 28 -49.51 -14.99 6.34
N PHE A 29 -49.70 -14.20 7.40
CA PHE A 29 -48.69 -13.70 8.32
C PHE A 29 -47.67 -14.77 8.73
N SER A 30 -46.39 -14.48 8.49
CA SER A 30 -45.24 -15.03 9.21
C SER A 30 -44.35 -13.85 9.56
N PHE A 31 -44.38 -13.42 10.82
CA PHE A 31 -43.35 -12.56 11.39
C PHE A 31 -42.09 -13.42 11.54
N GLN A 32 -41.28 -13.47 10.49
CA GLN A 32 -39.95 -14.03 10.58
C GLN A 32 -39.03 -12.90 11.04
N THR A 33 -38.72 -12.91 12.34
CA THR A 33 -37.68 -12.08 12.94
C THR A 33 -36.41 -12.18 12.11
N TYR A 34 -36.01 -11.06 11.51
CA TYR A 34 -34.72 -10.90 10.87
C TYR A 34 -33.65 -11.03 11.95
N VAL A 35 -33.02 -12.19 12.04
CA VAL A 35 -31.77 -12.38 12.77
C VAL A 35 -30.67 -11.93 11.79
N PRO A 36 -29.93 -10.84 12.07
CA PRO A 36 -28.79 -10.50 11.24
C PRO A 36 -27.83 -11.69 11.29
N GLN A 37 -27.56 -12.30 10.14
CA GLN A 37 -26.46 -13.24 10.00
C GLN A 37 -25.19 -12.46 10.34
N SER A 38 -24.68 -12.67 11.54
CA SER A 38 -23.28 -12.42 11.89
C SER A 38 -22.43 -13.04 10.78
N GLU A 39 -21.86 -12.21 9.91
CA GLU A 39 -20.82 -12.65 8.98
C GLU A 39 -19.75 -13.33 9.82
N ALA A 40 -19.62 -14.65 9.65
CA ALA A 40 -18.62 -15.42 10.37
C ALA A 40 -17.25 -14.90 9.92
N VAL A 41 -16.56 -14.22 10.83
CA VAL A 41 -15.18 -13.77 10.61
C VAL A 41 -14.33 -15.02 10.41
N THR A 42 -13.94 -15.28 9.16
CA THR A 42 -13.04 -16.39 8.84
C THR A 42 -11.73 -16.16 9.60
N PRO A 43 -11.26 -17.11 10.43
CA PRO A 43 -10.06 -16.90 11.21
C PRO A 43 -8.85 -16.63 10.30
N ALA A 44 -8.09 -15.60 10.63
CA ALA A 44 -6.91 -15.20 9.88
C ALA A 44 -5.93 -16.39 9.77
N THR A 45 -5.47 -16.68 8.55
CA THR A 45 -4.47 -17.73 8.34
C THR A 45 -3.15 -17.37 9.02
N ARG A 46 -2.36 -18.38 9.41
CA ARG A 46 -1.03 -18.17 10.04
C ARG A 46 -0.13 -17.25 9.21
N ALA A 47 -0.21 -17.31 7.88
CA ALA A 47 0.56 -16.45 6.99
C ALA A 47 0.14 -14.97 7.05
N VAL A 48 -1.17 -14.70 7.24
CA VAL A 48 -1.69 -13.34 7.40
C VAL A 48 -1.22 -12.76 8.73
N VAL A 49 -1.41 -13.50 9.83
CA VAL A 49 -0.93 -13.09 11.16
C VAL A 49 0.57 -12.82 11.15
N HIS A 50 1.35 -13.68 10.48
CA HIS A 50 2.79 -13.49 10.35
C HIS A 50 3.15 -12.23 9.55
N GLY A 51 2.40 -11.90 8.50
CA GLY A 51 2.56 -10.65 7.75
C GLY A 51 2.28 -9.43 8.63
N GLU A 52 1.13 -9.42 9.30
CA GLU A 52 0.69 -8.34 10.20
C GLU A 52 1.67 -8.09 11.35
N GLN A 53 2.28 -9.15 11.90
CA GLN A 53 3.33 -9.02 12.92
C GLN A 53 4.57 -8.30 12.39
N GLY A 54 4.98 -8.60 11.15
CA GLY A 54 6.10 -7.93 10.51
C GLY A 54 5.82 -6.45 10.28
N GLU A 55 4.65 -6.13 9.74
CA GLU A 55 4.20 -4.75 9.51
C GLU A 55 4.11 -3.96 10.83
N ALA A 56 3.61 -4.60 11.90
CA ALA A 56 3.57 -3.98 13.23
C ALA A 56 4.98 -3.69 13.78
N ALA A 57 5.93 -4.61 13.60
CA ALA A 57 7.32 -4.42 14.03
C ALA A 57 8.01 -3.26 13.28
N VAL A 58 7.87 -3.22 11.95
CA VAL A 58 8.42 -2.15 11.11
C VAL A 58 7.78 -0.81 11.46
N ARG A 59 6.45 -0.75 11.62
CA ARG A 59 5.73 0.46 12.01
C ARG A 59 6.17 0.99 13.38
N SER A 60 6.34 0.11 14.36
CA SER A 60 6.81 0.49 15.70
C SER A 60 8.21 1.11 15.63
N GLU A 61 9.11 0.49 14.85
CA GLU A 61 10.48 0.99 14.71
C GLU A 61 10.53 2.30 13.90
N LEU A 62 9.74 2.43 12.83
CA LEU A 62 9.56 3.69 12.09
C LEU A 62 9.12 4.81 13.01
N ARG A 63 8.07 4.59 13.82
CA ARG A 63 7.58 5.60 14.76
C ARG A 63 8.66 6.03 15.74
N ARG A 64 9.36 5.06 16.34
CA ARG A 64 10.46 5.32 17.29
C ARG A 64 11.56 6.16 16.65
N VAL A 65 12.02 5.77 15.46
CA VAL A 65 13.11 6.45 14.73
C VAL A 65 12.69 7.84 14.27
N LEU A 66 11.51 7.98 13.66
CA LEU A 66 11.03 9.25 13.13
C LEU A 66 10.72 10.25 14.25
N SER A 67 10.14 9.82 15.37
CA SER A 67 9.99 10.70 16.54
C SER A 67 11.34 11.20 17.06
N ALA A 68 12.37 10.35 17.06
CA ALA A 68 13.71 10.76 17.49
C ALA A 68 14.40 11.73 16.51
N LEU A 69 14.16 11.59 15.20
CA LEU A 69 14.81 12.40 14.17
C LEU A 69 14.05 13.69 13.82
N CYS A 70 12.72 13.67 13.90
CA CYS A 70 11.83 14.74 13.43
C CYS A 70 11.02 15.40 14.54
N GLY A 71 11.01 14.86 15.77
CA GLY A 71 10.02 15.23 16.77
C GLY A 71 8.61 14.93 16.23
N GLU A 72 7.71 15.90 16.27
CA GLU A 72 6.35 15.78 15.72
C GLU A 72 6.26 16.15 14.22
N ASN A 73 7.35 16.59 13.59
CA ASN A 73 7.32 17.06 12.21
C ASN A 73 7.50 15.90 11.22
N PHE A 74 6.60 14.91 11.29
CA PHE A 74 6.49 13.83 10.30
C PHE A 74 5.05 13.30 10.26
N HIS A 75 4.70 12.60 9.20
CA HIS A 75 3.46 11.84 9.11
C HIS A 75 3.78 10.37 8.84
N LEU A 76 3.24 9.48 9.66
CA LEU A 76 3.27 8.02 9.46
C LEU A 76 1.86 7.50 9.71
N TYR A 77 1.20 7.01 8.66
CA TYR A 77 -0.12 6.42 8.81
C TYR A 77 -0.05 5.07 9.55
N ASP A 78 -1.05 4.78 10.39
CA ASP A 78 -1.06 3.61 11.27
C ASP A 78 -1.50 2.29 10.61
N GLY A 79 -1.63 2.30 9.28
CA GLY A 79 -1.94 1.13 8.48
C GLY A 79 -1.46 1.29 7.04
N ALA A 80 -1.99 0.45 6.16
CA ALA A 80 -1.68 0.51 4.73
C ALA A 80 -2.44 1.65 4.03
N VAL A 81 -1.85 2.16 2.95
CA VAL A 81 -2.46 3.18 2.08
C VAL A 81 -2.73 2.58 0.72
N LEU A 82 -3.96 2.71 0.23
CA LEU A 82 -4.35 2.24 -1.09
C LEU A 82 -4.23 3.36 -2.12
N ILE A 83 -3.33 3.25 -3.09
CA ILE A 83 -3.21 4.23 -4.18
C ILE A 83 -4.01 3.79 -5.40
N HIS A 84 -4.67 4.73 -6.07
CA HIS A 84 -5.43 4.49 -7.31
C HIS A 84 -4.54 4.73 -8.54
N HIS A 85 -3.55 3.87 -8.75
CA HIS A 85 -2.48 4.13 -9.72
C HIS A 85 -2.86 3.91 -11.20
N ALA A 86 -3.86 3.08 -11.49
CA ALA A 86 -4.24 2.74 -12.87
C ALA A 86 -5.75 2.56 -13.07
N PRO A 87 -6.59 3.59 -12.85
CA PRO A 87 -8.04 3.48 -12.98
C PRO A 87 -8.47 2.88 -14.34
N GLY A 88 -9.43 1.95 -14.31
CA GLY A 88 -9.94 1.28 -15.51
C GLY A 88 -9.14 0.06 -15.99
N THR A 89 -8.02 -0.27 -15.33
CA THR A 89 -7.28 -1.52 -15.58
C THR A 89 -7.79 -2.67 -14.68
N ALA A 90 -7.31 -3.89 -14.90
CA ALA A 90 -7.62 -5.05 -14.05
C ALA A 90 -7.12 -4.86 -12.59
N PHE A 91 -6.06 -4.07 -12.41
CA PHE A 91 -5.46 -3.77 -11.11
C PHE A 91 -5.33 -2.26 -10.94
N PRO A 92 -6.46 -1.56 -10.68
CA PRO A 92 -6.47 -0.11 -10.66
C PRO A 92 -5.87 0.49 -9.40
N THR A 93 -5.54 -0.35 -8.43
CA THR A 93 -5.15 0.01 -7.07
C THR A 93 -3.96 -0.81 -6.61
N ALA A 94 -3.08 -0.21 -5.83
CA ALA A 94 -1.97 -0.88 -5.16
C ALA A 94 -1.91 -0.47 -3.70
N GLU A 95 -1.61 -1.44 -2.83
CA GLU A 95 -1.45 -1.23 -1.40
C GLU A 95 0.01 -0.88 -1.07
N ILE A 96 0.23 0.18 -0.29
CA ILE A 96 1.51 0.55 0.30
C ILE A 96 1.47 0.18 1.79
N ASP A 97 2.36 -0.70 2.24
CA ASP A 97 2.38 -1.18 3.64
C ASP A 97 2.62 -0.02 4.61
N HIS A 98 3.65 0.80 4.34
CA HIS A 98 3.91 2.03 5.09
C HIS A 98 4.34 3.17 4.17
N ILE A 99 3.82 4.36 4.46
CA ILE A 99 4.29 5.61 3.89
C ILE A 99 4.67 6.57 5.02
N ALA A 100 5.90 7.07 4.97
CA ALA A 100 6.39 8.08 5.90
C ALA A 100 6.68 9.37 5.14
N VAL A 101 6.06 10.46 5.56
CA VAL A 101 6.34 11.81 5.05
C VAL A 101 7.16 12.55 6.10
N THR A 102 8.35 12.97 5.72
CA THR A 102 9.29 13.68 6.61
C THR A 102 9.78 14.96 5.92
N PRO A 103 10.40 15.91 6.64
CA PRO A 103 10.96 17.11 6.01
C PRO A 103 12.09 16.79 5.02
N PHE A 104 12.74 15.65 5.17
CA PHE A 104 13.88 15.23 4.34
C PHE A 104 13.50 14.23 3.24
N GLY A 105 12.22 13.83 3.15
CA GLY A 105 11.72 12.98 2.07
C GLY A 105 10.47 12.19 2.39
N ILE A 106 9.93 11.57 1.34
CA ILE A 106 8.78 10.67 1.37
C ILE A 106 9.29 9.25 1.15
N PHE A 107 8.97 8.32 2.04
CA PHE A 107 9.46 6.95 2.00
C PHE A 107 8.30 5.98 1.79
N VAL A 108 8.36 5.20 0.72
CA VAL A 108 7.43 4.11 0.40
C VAL A 108 8.09 2.81 0.82
N ILE A 109 7.50 2.13 1.80
CA ILE A 109 8.15 1.03 2.50
C ILE A 109 7.32 -0.23 2.30
N GLU A 110 7.98 -1.30 1.84
CA GLU A 110 7.42 -2.64 1.72
C GLU A 110 8.03 -3.53 2.81
N THR A 111 7.18 -4.21 3.58
CA THR A 111 7.58 -5.06 4.69
C THR A 111 7.59 -6.52 4.29
N LYS A 112 8.69 -7.23 4.58
CA LYS A 112 8.78 -8.69 4.46
C LYS A 112 9.11 -9.33 5.79
N ASN A 113 8.22 -10.18 6.27
CA ASN A 113 8.50 -11.02 7.43
C ASN A 113 8.99 -12.40 6.98
N TRP A 114 10.19 -12.48 6.39
CA TRP A 114 10.79 -13.74 5.93
C TRP A 114 12.01 -14.06 6.79
N SER A 115 12.08 -15.27 7.34
CA SER A 115 13.29 -15.81 7.96
C SER A 115 14.20 -16.49 6.94
N GLY A 116 15.49 -16.60 7.26
CA GLY A 116 16.52 -17.23 6.44
C GLY A 116 17.47 -16.21 5.79
N ALA A 117 18.32 -16.70 4.89
CA ALA A 117 19.27 -15.86 4.17
C ALA A 117 18.63 -15.27 2.92
N ILE A 118 18.70 -13.95 2.76
CA ILE A 118 18.26 -13.23 1.58
C ILE A 118 19.49 -12.81 0.78
N THR A 119 19.57 -13.31 -0.45
CA THR A 119 20.67 -13.03 -1.38
C THR A 119 20.13 -12.45 -2.68
N PRO A 120 20.97 -11.86 -3.54
CA PRO A 120 20.54 -11.43 -4.87
C PRO A 120 19.85 -12.56 -5.65
N GLY A 121 18.75 -12.23 -6.32
CA GLY A 121 18.01 -13.16 -7.16
C GLY A 121 18.62 -13.34 -8.56
N PRO A 122 17.98 -14.18 -9.40
CA PRO A 122 18.37 -14.34 -10.81
C PRO A 122 18.25 -13.06 -11.63
N SER A 123 17.40 -12.12 -11.22
CA SER A 123 17.19 -10.83 -11.86
C SER A 123 17.20 -9.68 -10.84
N ARG A 124 17.25 -8.43 -11.32
CA ARG A 124 17.19 -7.23 -10.47
C ARG A 124 15.87 -7.09 -9.71
N ASP A 125 14.82 -7.75 -10.20
CA ASP A 125 13.47 -7.69 -9.62
C ASP A 125 13.19 -8.84 -8.66
N GLU A 126 14.20 -9.65 -8.37
CA GLU A 126 14.10 -10.83 -7.52
C GLU A 126 15.18 -10.85 -6.45
N VAL A 127 14.85 -11.53 -5.35
CA VAL A 127 15.78 -11.95 -4.30
C VAL A 127 15.64 -13.46 -4.12
N SER A 128 16.72 -14.13 -3.75
CA SER A 128 16.67 -15.55 -3.39
C SER A 128 16.60 -15.67 -1.88
N ARG A 129 15.59 -16.39 -1.38
CA ARG A 129 15.46 -16.74 0.04
C ARG A 129 15.87 -18.18 0.24
N THR A 130 16.88 -18.41 1.08
CA THR A 130 17.26 -19.75 1.54
C THR A 130 16.72 -19.95 2.97
N GLY A 131 15.80 -20.90 3.12
CA GLY A 131 15.21 -21.26 4.41
C GLY A 131 16.17 -22.03 5.31
N ILE A 132 15.75 -22.29 6.56
CA ILE A 132 16.51 -23.12 7.51
C ILE A 132 16.63 -24.58 7.06
N ASP A 133 15.72 -25.02 6.20
CA ASP A 133 15.71 -26.31 5.51
C ASP A 133 16.72 -26.38 4.35
N GLY A 134 17.42 -25.27 4.04
CA GLY A 134 18.34 -25.16 2.92
C GLY A 134 17.64 -24.97 1.56
N VAL A 135 16.31 -24.94 1.52
CA VAL A 135 15.55 -24.75 0.29
C VAL A 135 15.67 -23.30 -0.14
N THR A 136 16.08 -23.10 -1.39
CA THR A 136 16.22 -21.76 -1.98
C THR A 136 15.10 -21.49 -2.96
N GLU A 137 14.44 -20.35 -2.79
CA GLU A 137 13.33 -19.92 -3.62
C GLU A 137 13.58 -18.51 -4.15
N ALA A 138 13.43 -18.31 -5.47
CA ALA A 138 13.36 -16.98 -6.04
C ALA A 138 12.01 -16.33 -5.69
N ARG A 139 12.07 -15.09 -5.19
CA ARG A 139 10.91 -14.30 -4.79
C ARG A 139 11.07 -12.89 -5.35
N ARG A 140 9.97 -12.24 -5.73
CA ARG A 140 9.99 -10.84 -6.16
C ARG A 140 10.55 -9.94 -5.05
N SER A 141 11.47 -9.05 -5.40
CA SER A 141 12.12 -8.16 -4.44
C SER A 141 11.12 -7.12 -3.89
N PRO A 142 11.31 -6.63 -2.65
CA PRO A 142 10.47 -5.56 -2.10
C PRO A 142 10.55 -4.27 -2.94
N LEU A 143 11.73 -3.96 -3.48
CA LEU A 143 11.92 -2.79 -4.34
C LEU A 143 11.15 -2.92 -5.66
N ALA A 144 11.13 -4.11 -6.25
CA ALA A 144 10.32 -4.37 -7.43
C ALA A 144 8.83 -4.21 -7.11
N GLN A 145 8.37 -4.65 -5.93
CA GLN A 145 6.98 -4.48 -5.46
C GLN A 145 6.59 -3.02 -5.29
N ASN A 146 7.49 -2.17 -4.81
CA ASN A 146 7.25 -0.74 -4.65
C ASN A 146 7.44 0.10 -5.92
N ARG A 147 8.11 -0.41 -6.96
CA ARG A 147 8.50 0.39 -8.15
C ARG A 147 7.33 1.16 -8.74
N THR A 148 6.23 0.48 -9.06
CA THR A 148 5.05 1.08 -9.68
C THR A 148 4.35 2.08 -8.76
N LYS A 149 4.37 1.82 -7.44
CA LYS A 149 3.85 2.72 -6.41
C LYS A 149 4.65 4.01 -6.34
N VAL A 150 5.98 3.91 -6.37
CA VAL A 150 6.90 5.05 -6.35
C VAL A 150 6.81 5.85 -7.65
N ASP A 151 6.85 5.18 -8.80
CA ASP A 151 6.73 5.84 -10.11
C ASP A 151 5.41 6.62 -10.22
N PHE A 152 4.32 6.05 -9.71
CA PHE A 152 3.03 6.73 -9.63
C PHE A 152 3.11 8.00 -8.76
N LEU A 153 3.68 7.91 -7.55
CA LEU A 153 3.79 9.08 -6.66
C LEU A 153 4.71 10.15 -7.24
N ILE A 154 5.83 9.77 -7.88
CA ILE A 154 6.72 10.70 -8.60
C ILE A 154 5.96 11.44 -9.71
N ALA A 155 5.09 10.75 -10.44
CA ALA A 155 4.29 11.36 -11.49
C ALA A 155 3.17 12.29 -10.98
N LYS A 156 2.77 12.16 -9.70
CA LYS A 156 1.66 12.94 -9.11
C LYS A 156 2.10 14.06 -8.19
N LEU A 157 3.26 13.93 -7.56
CA LEU A 157 3.75 14.87 -6.57
C LEU A 157 4.78 15.84 -7.17
N PRO A 158 4.98 17.02 -6.57
CA PRO A 158 6.03 17.96 -6.97
C PRO A 158 7.40 17.29 -7.06
N ALA A 159 8.10 17.48 -8.18
CA ALA A 159 9.43 16.92 -8.42
C ALA A 159 10.52 17.34 -7.41
N LEU A 160 10.25 18.40 -6.62
CA LEU A 160 11.15 18.84 -5.55
C LEU A 160 11.11 17.93 -4.32
N TRP A 161 10.03 17.16 -4.11
CA TRP A 161 9.92 16.26 -2.98
C TRP A 161 10.59 14.92 -3.31
N PRO A 162 11.69 14.56 -2.61
CA PRO A 162 12.33 13.28 -2.85
C PRO A 162 11.43 12.15 -2.37
N ILE A 163 11.25 11.14 -3.24
CA ILE A 163 10.47 9.94 -2.96
C ILE A 163 11.42 8.76 -3.11
N GLU A 164 11.54 7.95 -2.05
CA GLU A 164 12.44 6.80 -2.03
C GLU A 164 11.68 5.51 -1.68
N SER A 165 12.12 4.41 -2.30
CA SER A 165 11.63 3.06 -2.02
C SER A 165 12.51 2.38 -0.98
N LEU A 166 11.91 1.71 -0.01
CA LEU A 166 12.62 0.89 0.97
C LEU A 166 11.97 -0.49 1.10
N GLY A 167 12.80 -1.54 1.08
CA GLY A 167 12.41 -2.89 1.44
C GLY A 167 12.91 -3.23 2.83
N VAL A 168 12.00 -3.50 3.77
CA VAL A 168 12.38 -3.78 5.17
C VAL A 168 12.03 -5.22 5.53
N PHE A 169 13.05 -5.97 5.94
CA PHE A 169 12.89 -7.30 6.49
C PHE A 169 12.69 -7.25 8.00
N ALA A 170 11.56 -7.76 8.48
CA ALA A 170 11.14 -7.66 9.87
C ALA A 170 11.52 -8.86 10.75
N SER A 171 11.78 -10.02 10.13
CA SER A 171 12.07 -11.24 10.88
C SER A 171 13.44 -11.16 11.54
N PRO A 172 13.57 -11.42 12.86
CA PRO A 172 14.87 -11.41 13.54
C PRO A 172 15.81 -12.51 13.04
N ASP A 173 15.26 -13.56 12.42
CA ASP A 173 16.02 -14.66 11.83
C ASP A 173 16.35 -14.42 10.34
N CYS A 174 16.23 -13.18 9.87
CA CYS A 174 16.59 -12.77 8.52
C CYS A 174 18.05 -12.30 8.49
N THR A 175 18.83 -12.82 7.53
CA THR A 175 20.16 -12.29 7.23
C THR A 175 20.20 -11.77 5.80
N LEU A 176 20.81 -10.60 5.61
CA LEU A 176 20.90 -9.94 4.31
C LEU A 176 22.32 -10.03 3.77
N ASP A 177 22.44 -10.46 2.52
CA ASP A 177 23.70 -10.44 1.79
C ASP A 177 24.14 -8.99 1.49
N PRO A 178 25.41 -8.61 1.72
CA PRO A 178 25.90 -7.24 1.52
C PRO A 178 25.87 -6.78 0.06
N ARG A 179 25.64 -7.67 -0.91
CA ARG A 179 25.50 -7.33 -2.34
C ARG A 179 24.08 -6.92 -2.70
N LEU A 180 23.12 -7.03 -1.78
CA LEU A 180 21.77 -6.51 -2.01
C LEU A 180 21.83 -4.98 -2.20
N PRO A 181 20.90 -4.40 -2.98
CA PRO A 181 20.76 -2.95 -3.06
C PRO A 181 20.60 -2.31 -1.68
N LEU A 182 21.29 -1.19 -1.43
CA LEU A 182 21.28 -0.48 -0.15
C LEU A 182 19.87 -0.15 0.42
N PRO A 183 18.82 0.09 -0.39
CA PRO A 183 17.47 0.28 0.13
C PRO A 183 16.76 -1.02 0.53
N ILE A 184 17.45 -2.15 0.58
CA ILE A 184 16.98 -3.39 1.18
C ILE A 184 17.72 -3.58 2.51
N ILE A 185 16.98 -3.46 3.61
CA ILE A 185 17.56 -3.45 4.95
C ILE A 185 16.79 -4.35 5.90
N HIS A 186 17.44 -4.72 7.00
CA HIS A 186 16.76 -5.32 8.14
C HIS A 186 16.14 -4.21 9.02
N VAL A 187 15.06 -4.52 9.74
CA VAL A 187 14.37 -3.54 10.60
C VAL A 187 15.31 -2.90 11.63
N SER A 188 16.33 -3.62 12.11
CA SER A 188 17.34 -3.08 13.04
C SER A 188 18.24 -2.00 12.44
N GLU A 189 18.31 -1.91 11.11
CA GLU A 189 19.13 -0.92 10.39
C GLU A 189 18.35 0.35 10.06
N LEU A 190 17.04 0.36 10.29
CA LEU A 190 16.15 1.48 9.94
C LEU A 190 16.61 2.81 10.56
N ALA A 191 17.04 2.78 11.82
CA ALA A 191 17.56 3.96 12.52
C ALA A 191 18.80 4.55 11.83
N LEU A 192 19.74 3.70 11.42
CA LEU A 192 20.94 4.13 10.72
C LEU A 192 20.60 4.66 9.33
N TRP A 193 19.77 3.95 8.58
CA TRP A 193 19.36 4.33 7.23
C TRP A 193 18.68 5.70 7.20
N MET A 194 17.71 5.92 8.10
CA MET A 194 17.00 7.20 8.20
C MET A 194 17.92 8.35 8.63
N ARG A 195 18.89 8.08 9.51
CA ARG A 195 19.90 9.07 9.91
C ARG A 195 20.80 9.47 8.75
N LEU A 196 21.21 8.52 7.91
CA LEU A 196 21.98 8.81 6.70
C LEU A 196 21.18 9.70 5.74
N ARG A 197 19.89 9.41 5.52
CA ARG A 197 19.03 10.25 4.67
C ARG A 197 18.81 11.66 5.20
N LEU A 198 18.65 11.80 6.52
CA LEU A 198 18.61 13.12 7.14
C LEU A 198 19.94 13.88 6.93
N ASN A 199 21.09 13.19 7.00
CA ASN A 199 22.39 13.81 6.76
C ASN A 199 22.55 14.25 5.30
N ASP A 200 22.24 13.35 4.35
CA ASP A 200 22.27 13.65 2.91
C ASP A 200 21.39 14.87 2.58
N PHE A 201 20.20 14.95 3.18
CA PHE A 201 19.31 16.11 3.01
C PHE A 201 19.94 17.40 3.53
N ARG A 202 20.52 17.37 4.73
CA ARG A 202 21.19 18.54 5.34
C ARG A 202 22.36 19.03 4.48
N GLU A 203 23.11 18.11 3.90
CA GLU A 203 24.23 18.43 3.00
C GLU A 203 23.76 18.94 1.63
N SER A 204 22.60 18.49 1.16
CA SER A 204 22.08 18.87 -0.16
C SER A 204 21.59 20.33 -0.27
N GLY A 205 21.30 21.00 0.85
CA GLY A 205 20.71 22.34 0.87
C GLY A 205 19.29 22.45 0.28
N LYS A 206 18.62 21.32 0.02
CA LYS A 206 17.25 21.28 -0.51
C LYS A 206 16.25 21.88 0.48
N LYS A 207 15.15 22.42 -0.04
CA LYS A 207 14.03 22.87 0.80
C LYS A 207 13.34 21.66 1.44
N PRO A 208 12.91 21.76 2.71
CA PRO A 208 12.19 20.69 3.36
C PRO A 208 10.84 20.45 2.70
N VAL A 209 10.40 19.20 2.70
CA VAL A 209 9.03 18.81 2.33
C VAL A 209 8.06 19.41 3.34
N ASN A 210 6.99 20.05 2.85
CA ASN A 210 5.86 20.42 3.70
C ASN A 210 5.08 19.15 4.04
N VAL A 211 5.24 18.64 5.27
CA VAL A 211 4.69 17.35 5.68
C VAL A 211 3.16 17.28 5.51
N SER A 212 2.42 18.29 5.99
CA SER A 212 0.95 18.31 5.85
C SER A 212 0.54 18.39 4.38
N GLY A 213 1.14 19.32 3.63
CA GLY A 213 0.80 19.52 2.23
C GLY A 213 1.14 18.31 1.35
N ALA A 214 2.22 17.60 1.65
CA ALA A 214 2.58 16.37 0.95
C ALA A 214 1.62 15.22 1.29
N TRP A 215 1.22 15.07 2.56
CA TRP A 215 0.21 14.08 2.95
C TRP A 215 -1.14 14.35 2.28
N GLU A 216 -1.61 15.61 2.31
CA GLU A 216 -2.84 16.02 1.62
C GLU A 216 -2.79 15.71 0.12
N ALA A 217 -1.65 15.99 -0.55
CA ALA A 217 -1.47 15.70 -1.96
C ALA A 217 -1.49 14.19 -2.26
N ILE A 218 -0.88 13.35 -1.42
CA ILE A 218 -0.96 11.88 -1.53
C ILE A 218 -2.42 11.44 -1.47
N MET A 219 -3.17 11.96 -0.50
CA MET A 219 -4.58 11.59 -0.27
C MET A 219 -5.54 12.02 -1.39
N LEU A 220 -5.15 12.91 -2.31
CA LEU A 220 -5.95 13.19 -3.52
C LEU A 220 -6.07 11.99 -4.47
N THR A 221 -5.16 11.03 -4.36
CA THR A 221 -5.08 9.85 -5.24
C THR A 221 -5.02 8.53 -4.47
N ALA A 222 -5.27 8.59 -3.16
CA ALA A 222 -5.15 7.47 -2.26
C ALA A 222 -6.35 7.39 -1.31
N SER A 223 -6.50 6.23 -0.69
CA SER A 223 -7.54 5.92 0.26
C SER A 223 -6.97 5.16 1.45
N ILE A 224 -7.47 5.49 2.63
CA ILE A 224 -7.20 4.79 3.89
C ILE A 224 -8.46 4.09 4.40
N ASN A 225 -9.50 3.99 3.56
CA ASN A 225 -10.76 3.38 3.93
C ASN A 225 -10.57 1.86 4.10
N ALA A 226 -10.84 1.36 5.31
CA ALA A 226 -10.68 -0.06 5.64
C ALA A 226 -11.51 -0.99 4.74
N PHE A 227 -12.69 -0.54 4.28
CA PHE A 227 -13.51 -1.31 3.36
C PHE A 227 -12.84 -1.45 1.98
N GLU A 228 -12.29 -0.36 1.43
CA GLU A 228 -11.61 -0.40 0.14
C GLU A 228 -10.33 -1.23 0.17
N LEU A 229 -9.58 -1.16 1.28
CA LEU A 229 -8.41 -2.02 1.53
C LEU A 229 -8.81 -3.50 1.58
N GLU A 230 -9.88 -3.87 2.28
CA GLU A 230 -10.31 -5.26 2.35
C GLU A 230 -10.85 -5.76 1.00
N GLU A 231 -11.60 -4.94 0.25
CA GLU A 231 -12.03 -5.28 -1.11
C GLU A 231 -10.85 -5.46 -2.06
N HIS A 232 -9.82 -4.62 -1.95
CA HIS A 232 -8.55 -4.80 -2.66
C HIS A 232 -7.91 -6.15 -2.31
N ARG A 233 -7.74 -6.45 -1.01
CA ARG A 233 -7.12 -7.69 -0.53
C ARG A 233 -7.92 -8.93 -0.94
N LYS A 234 -9.24 -8.89 -0.92
CA LYS A 234 -10.11 -9.97 -1.44
C LYS A 234 -9.86 -10.23 -2.93
N ARG A 235 -9.73 -9.18 -3.75
CA ARG A 235 -9.40 -9.31 -5.17
C ARG A 235 -8.05 -10.01 -5.37
N LEU A 236 -7.04 -9.66 -4.58
CA LEU A 236 -5.72 -10.33 -4.65
C LEU A 236 -5.77 -11.80 -4.24
N ARG A 237 -6.57 -12.15 -3.24
CA ARG A 237 -6.76 -13.55 -2.81
C ARG A 237 -7.47 -14.36 -3.88
N ALA A 238 -8.43 -13.78 -4.61
CA ALA A 238 -9.14 -14.41 -5.72
C ALA A 238 -8.25 -14.60 -6.96
N HIS A 239 -7.22 -13.78 -7.13
CA HIS A 239 -6.32 -13.78 -8.28
C HIS A 239 -4.85 -14.04 -7.87
N PRO A 240 -4.50 -15.25 -7.39
CA PRO A 240 -3.17 -15.53 -6.83
C PRO A 240 -2.02 -15.46 -7.86
N LYS A 241 -2.29 -15.72 -9.14
CA LYS A 241 -1.31 -15.50 -10.22
C LYS A 241 -1.01 -14.01 -10.41
N ASP A 242 -1.96 -13.15 -10.09
CA ASP A 242 -1.80 -11.70 -10.15
C ASP A 242 -1.27 -11.11 -8.84
N ARG A 243 -1.19 -11.90 -7.78
CA ARG A 243 -0.37 -11.59 -6.60
C ARG A 243 1.13 -11.57 -6.96
N ALA A 244 1.52 -12.36 -7.97
CA ALA A 244 2.83 -12.26 -8.61
C ALA A 244 2.85 -11.12 -9.67
N ASN A 245 1.73 -10.83 -10.36
CA ASN A 245 1.63 -9.84 -11.46
C ASN A 245 1.03 -8.45 -11.14
N ASN A 246 0.77 -8.09 -9.89
CA ASN A 246 0.87 -6.68 -9.42
C ASN A 246 2.34 -6.20 -9.46
N ALA A 247 3.16 -7.00 -10.12
CA ALA A 247 4.37 -6.71 -10.89
C ALA A 247 4.11 -6.34 -12.34
N VAL A 248 3.26 -5.34 -12.58
CA VAL A 248 3.31 -4.53 -13.81
C VAL A 248 3.18 -3.07 -13.43
#